data_AF-A0AAD3XA34-F1
#
_entry.id   AF-A0AAD3XA34-F1
#
_cell.length_a   1.000
_cell.length_b   1.000
_cell.length_c   1.000
_cell.angle_alpha   90.00
_cell.angle_beta   90.00
_cell.angle_gamma   90.00
#
_symmetry.space_group_name_H-M   'P 1'
#
loop_
_entity.id
_entity.type
_entity.pdbx_description
1 polymer ?
#
loop_
_entity_poly.entity_id
_entity_poly.type
_entity_poly.pdbx_seq_one_letter_code
_entity_poly.pdbx_strand_id
1 'polypeptide(L)'
;MARITGPLIAWALARRPVRAALLYTERRGPMLADSVTYRALFSVFAGVLLGFSIAALWLAGNPVAWQAIIDAVQSAVPGLIGEDGVIKTEDLRAPASLSIAGIISLVALVGAALGAIGSLRAAVRVLAGTLQDDILWIWVILRNLALAIGIGLAFVASAFLTFAGQLGIVWITGLLGLPEDSPVAAWTVRLVSLIVVFALDAVIIIGVFLLLSGVRPSARSLWSGALLGALGLLALQELSSLFVGGATSNPLLASFASLLALLIWLNFSAQVMLFACAYIVTAEEESTDRVHARYAATTFPERRLQRAEVEVRIATAELRAAQKAAAADADS
;
A
#
# COMPACT_ATOMS: atom_id res chain seq x y z
N MET A 1 -25.68 4.59 -36.05
CA MET A 1 -24.74 4.55 -34.90
C MET A 1 -23.95 3.24 -34.80
N ALA A 2 -24.55 2.05 -34.98
CA ALA A 2 -23.87 0.75 -34.83
C ALA A 2 -22.63 0.49 -35.75
N ARG A 3 -22.57 1.12 -36.94
CA ARG A 3 -21.45 0.96 -37.89
C ARG A 3 -20.13 1.62 -37.45
N ILE A 4 -20.19 2.64 -36.58
CA ILE A 4 -19.01 3.39 -36.12
C ILE A 4 -18.54 2.89 -34.74
N THR A 5 -19.48 2.39 -33.91
CA THR A 5 -19.15 1.90 -32.57
C THR A 5 -18.40 0.57 -32.59
N GLY A 6 -18.68 -0.34 -33.54
CA GLY A 6 -18.00 -1.64 -33.64
C GLY A 6 -16.47 -1.52 -33.77
N PRO A 7 -15.94 -0.78 -34.75
CA PRO A 7 -14.49 -0.58 -34.92
C PRO A 7 -13.82 0.10 -33.71
N LEU A 8 -14.50 1.08 -33.09
CA LEU A 8 -14.00 1.76 -31.89
C LEU A 8 -13.93 0.83 -30.68
N ILE A 9 -14.94 -0.02 -30.49
CA ILE A 9 -14.96 -1.02 -29.40
C ILE A 9 -13.84 -2.03 -29.61
N ALA A 10 -13.66 -2.56 -30.82
CA ALA A 10 -12.57 -3.48 -31.13
C ALA A 10 -11.18 -2.84 -30.90
N TRP A 11 -11.01 -1.59 -31.32
CA TRP A 11 -9.79 -0.81 -31.09
C TRP A 11 -9.53 -0.55 -29.60
N ALA A 12 -10.57 -0.30 -28.82
CA ALA A 12 -10.47 -0.14 -27.37
C ALA A 12 -10.11 -1.48 -26.71
N LEU A 13 -10.78 -2.58 -27.06
CA LEU A 13 -10.53 -3.92 -26.52
C LEU A 13 -9.16 -4.48 -26.89
N ALA A 14 -8.56 -4.03 -28.01
CA ALA A 14 -7.18 -4.37 -28.36
C ALA A 14 -6.14 -3.80 -27.38
N ARG A 15 -6.50 -2.77 -26.58
CA ARG A 15 -5.58 -2.18 -25.59
C ARG A 15 -5.64 -2.91 -24.27
N ARG A 16 -4.47 -3.39 -23.83
CA ARG A 16 -4.22 -3.91 -22.48
C ARG A 16 -4.82 -3.08 -21.35
N PRO A 17 -4.63 -1.74 -21.26
CA PRO A 17 -5.20 -0.95 -20.17
C PRO A 17 -6.73 -0.99 -20.14
N VAL A 18 -7.39 -1.03 -21.31
CA VAL A 18 -8.86 -1.15 -21.38
C VAL A 18 -9.28 -2.54 -20.90
N ARG A 19 -8.58 -3.59 -21.31
CA ARG A 19 -8.88 -4.95 -20.85
C ARG A 19 -8.67 -5.12 -19.35
N ALA A 20 -7.63 -4.50 -18.80
CA ALA A 20 -7.34 -4.45 -17.37
C ALA A 20 -8.42 -3.68 -16.60
N ALA A 21 -8.88 -2.54 -17.13
CA ALA A 21 -9.98 -1.77 -16.56
C ALA A 21 -11.30 -2.54 -16.53
N LEU A 22 -11.56 -3.30 -17.60
CA LEU A 22 -12.71 -4.18 -17.66
C LEU A 22 -12.55 -5.34 -16.67
N LEU A 23 -11.39 -5.99 -16.56
CA LEU A 23 -11.12 -7.03 -15.54
C LEU A 23 -11.36 -6.49 -14.14
N TYR A 24 -10.80 -5.32 -13.83
CA TYR A 24 -10.95 -4.63 -12.55
C TYR A 24 -12.43 -4.39 -12.24
N THR A 25 -13.19 -3.83 -13.18
CA THR A 25 -14.63 -3.58 -12.99
C THR A 25 -15.44 -4.88 -12.87
N GLU A 26 -15.18 -5.86 -13.74
CA GLU A 26 -15.87 -7.16 -13.79
C GLU A 26 -15.67 -7.94 -12.47
N ARG A 27 -14.51 -7.82 -11.82
CA ARG A 27 -14.19 -8.44 -10.52
C ARG A 27 -14.55 -7.55 -9.32
N ARG A 28 -15.36 -6.50 -9.52
CA ARG A 28 -15.79 -5.56 -8.47
C ARG A 28 -14.61 -4.85 -7.78
N GLY A 29 -13.57 -4.55 -8.53
CA GLY A 29 -12.36 -3.86 -8.09
C GLY A 29 -12.60 -2.62 -7.23
N PRO A 30 -13.51 -1.68 -7.61
CA PRO A 30 -13.83 -0.53 -6.76
C PRO A 30 -14.34 -0.91 -5.38
N MET A 31 -15.25 -1.90 -5.29
CA MET A 31 -15.76 -2.39 -3.99
C MET A 31 -14.65 -3.06 -3.17
N LEU A 32 -13.72 -3.76 -3.83
CA LEU A 32 -12.55 -4.33 -3.17
C LEU A 32 -11.64 -3.22 -2.63
N ALA A 33 -11.40 -2.16 -3.40
CA ALA A 33 -10.63 -1.00 -2.98
C ALA A 33 -11.25 -0.31 -1.76
N ASP A 34 -12.57 -0.15 -1.72
CA ASP A 34 -13.29 0.40 -0.56
C ASP A 34 -13.07 -0.46 0.70
N SER A 35 -13.13 -1.79 0.52
CA SER A 35 -12.88 -2.74 1.61
C SER A 35 -11.43 -2.67 2.12
N VAL A 36 -10.46 -2.47 1.21
CA VAL A 36 -9.05 -2.29 1.57
C VAL A 36 -8.85 -0.96 2.29
N THR A 37 -9.46 0.11 1.79
CA THR A 37 -9.39 1.47 2.35
C THR A 37 -9.83 1.50 3.80
N TYR A 38 -11.00 0.91 4.10
CA TYR A 38 -11.51 0.85 5.46
C TYR A 38 -10.51 0.18 6.40
N ARG A 39 -10.00 -1.02 6.04
CA ARG A 39 -9.01 -1.71 6.87
C ARG A 39 -7.68 -0.96 6.94
N ALA A 40 -7.24 -0.31 5.86
CA ALA A 40 -6.03 0.49 5.82
C ALA A 40 -6.12 1.70 6.76
N LEU A 41 -7.28 2.37 6.83
CA LEU A 41 -7.49 3.49 7.74
C LEU A 41 -7.30 3.05 9.20
N PHE A 42 -7.95 1.96 9.62
CA PHE A 42 -7.74 1.40 10.97
C PHE A 42 -6.29 0.96 11.20
N SER A 43 -5.65 0.36 10.20
CA SER A 43 -4.24 -0.02 10.26
C SER A 43 -3.31 1.18 10.41
N VAL A 44 -3.60 2.32 9.78
CA VAL A 44 -2.79 3.54 9.93
C VAL A 44 -2.91 4.06 11.35
N PHE A 45 -4.13 4.20 11.88
CA PHE A 45 -4.33 4.60 13.28
C PHE A 45 -3.67 3.62 14.25
N ALA A 46 -3.85 2.33 14.01
CA ALA A 46 -3.26 1.29 14.85
C ALA A 46 -1.74 1.33 14.79
N GLY A 47 -1.15 1.50 13.61
CA GLY A 47 0.29 1.60 13.40
C GLY A 47 0.89 2.85 14.04
N VAL A 48 0.23 4.00 13.94
CA VAL A 48 0.65 5.24 14.59
C VAL A 48 0.61 5.08 16.12
N LEU A 49 -0.49 4.58 16.67
CA LEU A 49 -0.63 4.36 18.11
C LEU A 49 0.36 3.31 18.63
N LEU A 50 0.58 2.24 17.86
CA LEU A 50 1.58 1.22 18.15
C LEU A 50 2.99 1.83 18.16
N GLY A 51 3.31 2.68 17.18
CA GLY A 51 4.58 3.40 17.11
C GLY A 51 4.81 4.29 18.32
N PHE A 52 3.80 5.09 18.72
CA PHE A 52 3.86 5.90 19.94
C PHE A 52 4.00 5.04 21.19
N SER A 53 3.31 3.91 21.26
CA SER A 53 3.39 2.98 22.41
C SER A 53 4.79 2.37 22.53
N ILE A 54 5.38 1.92 21.43
CA ILE A 54 6.74 1.38 21.39
C ILE A 54 7.75 2.47 21.76
N ALA A 55 7.60 3.68 21.21
CA ALA A 55 8.46 4.81 21.55
C ALA A 55 8.36 5.12 23.05
N ALA A 56 7.15 5.24 23.61
CA ALA A 56 6.96 5.50 25.04
C ALA A 56 7.62 4.41 25.92
N LEU A 57 7.47 3.12 25.57
CA LEU A 57 8.10 2.01 26.27
C LEU A 57 9.63 2.03 26.15
N TRP A 58 10.16 2.33 24.96
CA TRP A 58 11.61 2.41 24.73
C TRP A 58 12.24 3.57 25.51
N LEU A 59 11.57 4.74 25.53
CA LEU A 59 12.00 5.89 26.32
C LEU A 59 11.84 5.67 27.82
N ALA A 60 10.81 4.92 28.25
CA ALA A 60 10.62 4.55 29.66
C ALA A 60 11.83 3.77 30.23
N GLY A 61 12.48 2.95 29.38
CA GLY A 61 13.67 2.19 29.74
C GLY A 61 15.00 2.95 29.60
N ASN A 62 14.99 4.17 29.04
CA ASN A 62 16.18 4.97 28.81
C ASN A 62 16.08 6.32 29.53
N PRO A 63 16.48 6.40 30.81
CA PRO A 63 16.38 7.64 31.59
C PRO A 63 17.17 8.79 30.99
N VAL A 64 18.25 8.51 30.23
CA VAL A 64 19.04 9.52 29.54
C VAL A 64 18.25 10.15 28.37
N ALA A 65 17.55 9.32 27.58
CA ALA A 65 16.71 9.82 26.48
C ALA A 65 15.47 10.58 26.98
N TRP A 66 14.88 10.14 28.09
CA TRP A 66 13.77 10.84 28.74
C TRP A 66 14.20 12.21 29.27
N GLN A 67 15.36 12.28 29.92
CA GLN A 67 15.93 13.54 30.42
C GLN A 67 16.24 14.49 29.26
N ALA A 68 16.81 14.01 28.15
CA ALA A 68 17.09 14.83 26.97
C ALA A 68 15.81 15.45 26.36
N ILE A 69 14.67 14.76 26.41
CA ILE A 69 13.39 15.34 25.98
C ILE A 69 12.90 16.39 26.96
N ILE A 70 12.97 16.14 28.27
CA ILE A 70 12.59 17.11 29.30
C ILE A 70 13.42 18.40 29.15
N ASP A 71 14.73 18.25 29.00
CA ASP A 71 15.67 19.37 28.84
C ASP A 71 15.37 20.14 27.53
N ALA A 72 15.05 19.44 26.44
CA ALA A 72 14.66 20.07 25.17
C ALA A 72 13.33 20.84 25.28
N VAL A 73 12.34 20.28 25.99
CA VAL A 73 11.05 20.96 26.23
C VAL A 73 11.23 22.16 27.15
N GLN A 74 12.04 22.06 28.20
CA GLN A 74 12.37 23.18 29.08
C GLN A 74 13.13 24.30 28.34
N SER A 75 14.01 23.94 27.40
CA SER A 75 14.70 24.91 26.55
C SER A 75 13.76 25.61 25.57
N ALA A 76 12.73 24.92 25.07
CA ALA A 76 11.75 25.49 24.14
C ALA A 76 10.67 26.32 24.85
N VAL A 77 10.26 25.91 26.05
CA VAL A 77 9.26 26.60 26.89
C VAL A 77 9.75 26.63 28.35
N PRO A 78 10.51 27.67 28.72
CA PRO A 78 11.00 27.82 30.09
C PRO A 78 9.85 27.90 31.09
N GLY A 79 9.88 27.09 32.16
CA GLY A 79 8.87 27.08 33.22
C GLY A 79 7.69 26.12 33.03
N LEU A 80 7.63 25.35 31.94
CA LEU A 80 6.56 24.38 31.70
C LEU A 80 6.70 23.12 32.58
N ILE A 81 7.94 22.63 32.74
CA ILE A 81 8.27 21.37 33.43
C ILE A 81 9.36 21.67 34.47
N GLY A 82 9.23 21.20 35.71
CA GLY A 82 10.21 21.42 36.80
C GLY A 82 9.56 21.39 38.18
N GLU A 83 10.32 21.57 39.27
CA GLU A 83 9.76 21.63 40.64
C GLU A 83 8.80 22.82 40.82
N ASP A 84 9.09 23.95 40.17
CA ASP A 84 8.24 25.16 40.14
C ASP A 84 7.43 25.30 38.83
N GLY A 85 7.41 24.26 37.99
CA GLY A 85 6.72 24.26 36.69
C GLY A 85 5.24 23.91 36.79
N VAL A 86 4.47 24.19 35.73
CA VAL A 86 3.05 23.80 35.63
C VAL A 86 2.87 22.28 35.70
N ILE A 87 3.87 21.53 35.24
CA ILE A 87 3.90 20.06 35.27
C ILE A 87 5.11 19.61 36.09
N LYS A 88 4.86 18.84 37.16
CA LYS A 88 5.92 18.31 38.01
C LYS A 88 6.59 17.10 37.36
N THR A 89 7.91 16.99 37.52
CA THR A 89 8.71 15.86 37.00
C THR A 89 8.32 14.52 37.62
N GLU A 90 7.77 14.52 38.84
CA GLU A 90 7.26 13.34 39.54
C GLU A 90 5.95 12.75 38.97
N ASP A 91 5.16 13.56 38.24
CA ASP A 91 3.96 13.12 37.51
C ASP A 91 4.30 12.58 36.11
N LEU A 92 5.50 12.89 35.60
CA LEU A 92 6.02 12.41 34.32
C LEU A 92 6.64 11.01 34.44
N ARG A 93 5.99 10.12 35.19
CA ARG A 93 6.40 8.71 35.26
C ARG A 93 5.95 7.99 33.99
N ALA A 94 6.91 7.50 33.23
CA ALA A 94 6.62 6.56 32.17
C ALA A 94 5.92 5.32 32.76
N PRO A 95 4.81 4.82 32.18
CA PRO A 95 4.19 3.59 32.63
C PRO A 95 5.20 2.45 32.55
N ALA A 96 5.71 2.01 33.70
CA ALA A 96 6.86 1.10 33.79
C ALA A 96 6.52 -0.37 33.50
N SER A 97 5.26 -0.70 33.16
CA SER A 97 4.86 -2.09 32.93
C SER A 97 3.84 -2.25 31.81
N LEU A 98 4.02 -3.31 31.02
CA LEU A 98 2.99 -3.86 30.14
C LEU A 98 1.83 -4.35 31.00
N SER A 99 0.86 -3.48 31.27
CA SER A 99 -0.39 -3.87 31.92
C SER A 99 -1.14 -4.89 31.05
N ILE A 100 -2.03 -5.68 31.65
CA ILE A 100 -2.91 -6.59 30.90
C ILE A 100 -3.69 -5.81 29.83
N ALA A 101 -4.15 -4.60 30.16
CA ALA A 101 -4.78 -3.70 29.20
C ALA A 101 -3.83 -3.28 28.06
N GLY A 102 -2.55 -3.02 28.36
CA GLY A 102 -1.51 -2.74 27.37
C GLY A 102 -1.25 -3.92 26.43
N ILE A 103 -1.20 -5.15 26.95
CA ILE A 103 -1.05 -6.37 26.14
C ILE A 103 -2.28 -6.57 25.23
N ILE A 104 -3.49 -6.43 25.77
CA ILE A 104 -4.73 -6.55 24.99
C ILE A 104 -4.78 -5.49 23.89
N SER A 105 -4.41 -4.23 24.21
CA SER A 105 -4.32 -3.15 23.24
C SER A 105 -3.28 -3.46 22.15
N LEU A 106 -2.08 -3.94 22.52
CA LEU A 106 -1.03 -4.33 21.59
C LEU A 106 -1.52 -5.40 20.61
N VAL A 107 -2.18 -6.45 21.10
CA VAL A 107 -2.75 -7.51 20.27
C VAL A 107 -3.84 -6.96 19.34
N ALA A 108 -4.72 -6.09 19.84
CA ALA A 108 -5.76 -5.46 19.03
C ALA A 108 -5.17 -4.57 17.92
N LEU A 109 -4.13 -3.78 18.23
CA LEU A 109 -3.45 -2.90 17.27
C LEU A 109 -2.72 -3.70 16.19
N VAL A 110 -2.00 -4.75 16.58
CA VAL A 110 -1.36 -5.67 15.62
C VAL A 110 -2.42 -6.35 14.76
N GLY A 111 -3.52 -6.83 15.34
CA GLY A 111 -4.64 -7.40 14.61
C GLY A 111 -5.24 -6.44 13.58
N ALA A 112 -5.46 -5.18 13.97
CA ALA A 112 -5.94 -4.12 13.06
C ALA A 112 -4.95 -3.85 11.92
N ALA A 113 -3.64 -3.80 12.21
CA ALA A 113 -2.60 -3.61 11.20
C ALA A 113 -2.54 -4.78 10.20
N LEU A 114 -2.61 -6.02 10.71
CA LEU A 114 -2.64 -7.23 9.88
C LEU A 114 -3.92 -7.33 9.03
N GLY A 115 -5.03 -6.76 9.51
CA GLY A 115 -6.30 -6.74 8.81
C GLY A 115 -6.24 -6.03 7.45
N ALA A 116 -5.43 -4.98 7.32
CA ALA A 116 -5.22 -4.27 6.05
C ALA A 116 -4.46 -5.12 5.02
N ILE A 117 -3.41 -5.83 5.46
CA ILE A 117 -2.68 -6.75 4.57
C ILE A 117 -3.58 -7.91 4.17
N GLY A 118 -4.38 -8.43 5.11
CA GLY A 118 -5.36 -9.47 4.85
C GLY A 118 -6.42 -9.05 3.82
N SER A 119 -6.93 -7.81 3.91
CA SER A 119 -7.91 -7.28 2.96
C SER A 119 -7.32 -7.05 1.58
N LEU A 120 -6.13 -6.47 1.50
CA LEU A 120 -5.41 -6.27 0.25
C LEU A 120 -5.11 -7.62 -0.40
N ARG A 121 -4.67 -8.61 0.38
CA ARG A 121 -4.41 -9.96 -0.12
C ARG A 121 -5.66 -10.61 -0.69
N ALA A 122 -6.78 -10.53 0.03
CA ALA A 122 -8.05 -11.05 -0.45
C ALA A 122 -8.44 -10.35 -1.77
N ALA A 123 -8.36 -9.02 -1.84
CA ALA A 123 -8.66 -8.26 -3.04
C ALA A 123 -7.78 -8.65 -4.24
N VAL A 124 -6.46 -8.75 -4.05
CA VAL A 124 -5.52 -9.16 -5.10
C VAL A 124 -5.79 -10.61 -5.54
N ARG A 125 -6.10 -11.53 -4.61
CA ARG A 125 -6.48 -12.92 -4.95
C ARG A 125 -7.80 -13.01 -5.71
N VAL A 126 -8.80 -12.18 -5.39
CA VAL A 126 -10.04 -12.10 -6.18
C VAL A 126 -9.73 -11.68 -7.62
N LEU A 127 -8.86 -10.67 -7.79
CA LEU A 127 -8.46 -10.19 -9.11
C LEU A 127 -7.64 -11.24 -9.89
N ALA A 128 -6.77 -11.97 -9.18
CA ALA A 128 -5.90 -13.00 -9.76
C ALA A 128 -6.59 -14.37 -9.95
N GLY A 129 -7.78 -14.58 -9.39
CA GLY A 129 -8.50 -15.86 -9.48
C GLY A 129 -7.92 -16.97 -8.61
N THR A 130 -7.19 -16.64 -7.54
CA THR A 130 -6.44 -17.57 -6.66
C THR A 130 -6.99 -17.64 -5.23
N LEU A 131 -8.30 -17.39 -5.07
CA LEU A 131 -8.90 -17.27 -3.74
C LEU A 131 -8.80 -18.55 -2.90
N GLN A 132 -8.69 -19.71 -3.56
CA GLN A 132 -8.89 -21.05 -2.99
C GLN A 132 -7.60 -21.81 -2.67
N ASP A 133 -6.43 -21.18 -2.77
CA ASP A 133 -5.21 -21.81 -2.28
C ASP A 133 -5.24 -21.86 -0.74
N ASP A 134 -5.61 -23.03 -0.23
CA ASP A 134 -5.66 -23.40 1.18
C ASP A 134 -4.26 -23.38 1.78
N ILE A 135 -3.96 -22.31 2.49
CA ILE A 135 -2.79 -22.21 3.35
C ILE A 135 -3.34 -22.15 4.78
N LEU A 136 -2.79 -22.95 5.70
CA LEU A 136 -3.17 -22.89 7.12
C LEU A 136 -3.19 -21.43 7.59
N TRP A 137 -4.26 -21.05 8.29
CA TRP A 137 -4.50 -19.70 8.77
C TRP A 137 -3.28 -19.07 9.48
N ILE A 138 -2.53 -19.88 10.23
CA ILE A 138 -1.34 -19.44 10.98
C ILE A 138 -0.22 -18.91 10.06
N TRP A 139 0.01 -19.56 8.91
CA TRP A 139 1.04 -19.16 7.95
C TRP A 139 0.68 -17.86 7.25
N VAL A 140 -0.62 -17.64 7.02
CA VAL A 140 -1.13 -16.38 6.48
C VAL A 140 -0.83 -15.22 7.43
N ILE A 141 -1.11 -15.41 8.74
CA ILE A 141 -0.79 -14.40 9.75
C ILE A 141 0.71 -14.14 9.80
N LEU A 142 1.54 -15.19 9.86
CA LEU A 142 2.98 -15.04 9.98
C LEU A 142 3.59 -14.32 8.76
N ARG A 143 3.12 -14.65 7.56
CA ARG A 143 3.53 -13.96 6.33
C ARG A 143 3.07 -12.50 6.33
N ASN A 144 1.83 -12.22 6.72
CA ASN A 144 1.35 -10.84 6.85
C ASN A 144 2.16 -10.04 7.87
N LEU A 145 2.57 -10.67 8.98
CA LEU A 145 3.40 -10.04 10.00
C LEU A 145 4.81 -9.74 9.46
N ALA A 146 5.43 -10.70 8.75
CA ALA A 146 6.70 -10.48 8.09
C ALA A 146 6.64 -9.33 7.07
N LEU A 147 5.54 -9.24 6.31
CA LEU A 147 5.29 -8.13 5.38
C LEU A 147 5.16 -6.79 6.13
N ALA A 148 4.38 -6.75 7.22
CA ALA A 148 4.22 -5.56 8.04
C ALA A 148 5.56 -5.07 8.60
N ILE A 149 6.38 -5.99 9.12
CA ILE A 149 7.73 -5.68 9.63
C ILE A 149 8.62 -5.17 8.49
N GLY A 150 8.60 -5.82 7.32
CA GLY A 150 9.37 -5.40 6.15
C GLY A 150 9.00 -4.00 5.68
N ILE A 151 7.71 -3.68 5.63
CA ILE A 151 7.21 -2.32 5.32
C ILE A 151 7.67 -1.33 6.38
N GLY A 152 7.57 -1.67 7.67
CA GLY A 152 8.03 -0.82 8.76
C GLY A 152 9.53 -0.52 8.69
N LEU A 153 10.35 -1.54 8.42
CA LEU A 153 11.80 -1.38 8.22
C LEU A 153 12.11 -0.53 6.98
N ALA A 154 11.35 -0.69 5.89
CA ALA A 154 11.49 0.14 4.70
C ALA A 154 11.17 1.62 4.99
N PHE A 155 10.16 1.90 5.82
CA PHE A 155 9.86 3.27 6.27
C PHE A 155 11.00 3.84 7.11
N VAL A 156 11.55 3.08 8.05
CA VAL A 156 12.70 3.52 8.87
C VAL A 156 13.93 3.77 7.99
N ALA A 157 14.21 2.88 7.05
CA ALA A 157 15.30 3.05 6.09
C ALA A 157 15.09 4.28 5.20
N SER A 158 13.86 4.53 4.75
CA SER A 158 13.48 5.71 3.97
C SER A 158 13.65 7.00 4.77
N ALA A 159 13.24 7.02 6.04
CA ALA A 159 13.45 8.16 6.94
C ALA A 159 14.94 8.42 7.19
N PHE A 160 15.72 7.37 7.42
CA PHE A 160 17.17 7.48 7.55
C PHE A 160 17.82 8.01 6.26
N LEU A 161 17.40 7.51 5.10
CA LEU A 161 17.90 7.96 3.80
C LEU A 161 17.51 9.41 3.52
N THR A 162 16.34 9.86 3.97
CA THR A 162 15.92 11.26 3.86
C THR A 162 16.83 12.17 4.69
N PHE A 163 17.12 11.77 5.93
CA PHE A 163 18.03 12.50 6.82
C PHE A 163 19.47 12.50 6.32
N ALA A 164 19.98 11.33 5.90
CA ALA A 164 21.30 11.19 5.28
C ALA A 164 21.38 11.92 3.94
N GLY A 165 20.27 11.99 3.20
CA GLY A 165 20.14 12.73 1.95
C GLY A 165 20.23 14.24 2.15
N GLN A 166 19.65 14.78 3.23
CA GLN A 166 19.83 16.20 3.59
C GLN A 166 21.30 16.53 3.88
N LEU A 167 22.01 15.65 4.59
CA LEU A 167 23.45 15.80 4.83
C LEU A 167 24.28 15.60 3.55
N GLY A 168 23.86 14.68 2.68
CA GLY A 168 24.48 14.40 1.38
C GLY A 168 24.30 15.53 0.38
N ILE A 169 23.16 16.22 0.40
CA ILE A 169 22.91 17.42 -0.42
C ILE A 169 23.91 18.52 -0.05
N VAL A 170 24.14 18.79 1.24
CA VAL A 170 25.15 19.74 1.72
C VAL A 170 26.57 19.34 1.29
N TRP A 171 26.88 18.04 1.29
CA TRP A 171 28.17 17.52 0.84
C TRP A 171 28.37 17.65 -0.68
N ILE A 172 27.34 17.36 -1.48
CA ILE A 172 27.39 17.40 -2.94
C ILE A 172 27.39 18.85 -3.45
N THR A 173 26.62 19.75 -2.84
CA THR A 173 26.67 21.19 -3.16
C THR A 173 28.03 21.79 -2.78
N GLY A 174 28.60 21.36 -1.65
CA GLY A 174 29.96 21.72 -1.23
C GLY A 174 31.06 21.23 -2.18
N LEU A 175 30.96 20.00 -2.72
CA LEU A 175 31.94 19.43 -3.65
C LEU A 175 31.89 20.05 -5.06
N LEU A 176 30.69 20.46 -5.51
CA LEU A 176 30.48 21.04 -6.84
C LEU A 176 30.63 22.57 -6.88
N GLY A 177 30.79 23.23 -5.72
CA GLY A 177 30.98 24.69 -5.63
C GLY A 177 29.81 25.51 -6.19
N LEU A 178 28.63 24.91 -6.31
CA LEU A 178 27.43 25.56 -6.83
C LEU A 178 26.71 26.27 -5.67
N PRO A 179 26.21 27.50 -5.86
CA PRO A 179 25.35 28.17 -4.88
C PRO A 179 24.13 27.30 -4.57
N GLU A 180 23.74 27.24 -3.28
CA GLU A 180 22.58 26.47 -2.80
C GLU A 180 21.27 26.86 -3.52
N ASP A 181 21.20 28.07 -4.07
CA ASP A 181 20.05 28.65 -4.78
C ASP A 181 20.05 28.42 -6.31
N SER A 182 20.94 27.58 -6.85
CA SER A 182 20.96 27.30 -8.29
C SER A 182 19.66 26.61 -8.74
N PRO A 183 18.92 27.18 -9.70
CA PRO A 183 17.70 26.55 -10.24
C PRO A 183 17.96 25.13 -10.77
N VAL A 184 19.17 24.90 -11.31
CA VAL A 184 19.58 23.60 -11.86
C VAL A 184 19.77 22.57 -10.75
N ALA A 185 20.31 22.96 -9.60
CA ALA A 185 20.46 22.08 -8.45
C ALA A 185 19.09 21.68 -7.87
N ALA A 186 18.18 22.65 -7.70
CA ALA A 186 16.82 22.40 -7.24
C ALA A 186 16.04 21.46 -8.19
N TRP A 187 16.14 21.66 -9.50
CA TRP A 187 15.53 20.78 -10.50
C TRP A 187 16.12 19.37 -10.48
N THR A 188 17.44 19.24 -10.31
CA THR A 188 18.11 17.93 -10.24
C THR A 188 17.67 17.15 -9.00
N VAL A 189 17.63 17.81 -7.84
CA VAL A 189 17.15 17.21 -6.58
C VAL A 189 15.70 16.76 -6.71
N ARG A 190 14.83 17.58 -7.31
CA ARG A 190 13.43 17.21 -7.56
C ARG A 190 13.32 16.00 -8.49
N LEU A 191 14.07 15.97 -9.58
CA LEU A 191 14.04 14.87 -10.54
C LEU A 191 14.53 13.55 -9.90
N VAL A 192 15.63 13.61 -9.14
CA VAL A 192 16.15 12.44 -8.42
C VAL A 192 15.13 11.95 -7.38
N SER A 193 14.51 12.86 -6.62
CA SER A 193 13.46 12.52 -5.66
C SER A 193 12.28 11.83 -6.34
N LEU A 194 11.78 12.35 -7.46
CA LEU A 194 10.69 11.74 -8.24
C LEU A 194 11.06 10.34 -8.75
N ILE A 195 12.29 10.15 -9.22
CA ILE A 195 12.78 8.83 -9.67
C ILE A 195 12.84 7.84 -8.51
N VAL A 196 13.32 8.27 -7.34
CA VAL A 196 13.39 7.42 -6.14
C VAL A 196 12.01 7.02 -5.67
N VAL A 197 11.07 7.98 -5.60
CA VAL A 197 9.67 7.72 -5.22
C VAL A 197 9.02 6.76 -6.22
N PHE A 198 9.17 7.02 -7.52
CA PHE A 198 8.66 6.14 -8.56
C PHE A 198 9.22 4.71 -8.47
N ALA A 199 10.51 4.56 -8.19
CA ALA A 199 11.14 3.26 -8.00
C ALA A 199 10.59 2.56 -6.75
N LEU A 200 10.40 3.28 -5.64
CA LEU A 200 9.82 2.74 -4.42
C LEU A 200 8.37 2.27 -4.65
N ASP A 201 7.55 3.09 -5.32
CA ASP A 201 6.18 2.72 -5.67
C ASP A 201 6.15 1.48 -6.57
N ALA A 202 7.05 1.37 -7.55
CA ALA A 202 7.14 0.18 -8.39
C ALA A 202 7.50 -1.07 -7.57
N VAL A 203 8.45 -0.95 -6.64
CA VAL A 203 8.82 -2.03 -5.71
C VAL A 203 7.65 -2.42 -4.81
N ILE A 204 6.88 -1.45 -4.31
CA ILE A 204 5.68 -1.71 -3.51
C ILE A 204 4.65 -2.49 -4.33
N ILE A 205 4.35 -2.07 -5.57
CA ILE A 205 3.41 -2.80 -6.43
C ILE A 205 3.91 -4.22 -6.73
N ILE A 206 5.21 -4.37 -7.02
CA ILE A 206 5.83 -5.69 -7.24
C ILE A 206 5.68 -6.57 -6.00
N GLY A 207 6.00 -6.02 -4.82
CA GLY A 207 5.89 -6.71 -3.54
C GLY A 207 4.46 -7.14 -3.25
N VAL A 208 3.50 -6.22 -3.38
CA VAL A 208 2.07 -6.49 -3.24
C VAL A 208 1.67 -7.63 -4.17
N PHE A 209 2.01 -7.57 -5.46
CA PHE A 209 1.61 -8.61 -6.40
C PHE A 209 2.26 -9.96 -6.09
N LEU A 210 3.59 -10.03 -5.97
CA LEU A 210 4.31 -11.29 -5.77
C LEU A 210 3.99 -11.96 -4.44
N LEU A 211 3.76 -11.15 -3.40
CA LEU A 211 3.57 -11.68 -2.04
C LEU A 211 2.11 -12.05 -1.78
N LEU A 212 1.15 -11.38 -2.42
CA LEU A 212 -0.27 -11.54 -2.11
C LEU A 212 -1.07 -12.29 -3.18
N SER A 213 -0.70 -12.18 -4.47
CA SER A 213 -1.52 -12.73 -5.57
C SER A 213 -1.55 -14.25 -5.64
N GLY A 214 -0.53 -14.96 -5.15
CA GLY A 214 -0.40 -16.40 -5.34
C GLY A 214 -0.03 -16.82 -6.78
N VAL A 215 0.08 -15.87 -7.72
CA VAL A 215 0.49 -16.12 -9.10
C VAL A 215 1.99 -15.86 -9.24
N ARG A 216 2.67 -16.63 -10.09
CA ARG A 216 4.06 -16.39 -10.49
C ARG A 216 4.10 -15.77 -11.89
N PRO A 217 4.06 -14.43 -12.00
CA PRO A 217 4.02 -13.77 -13.30
C PRO A 217 5.40 -13.80 -13.97
N SER A 218 5.40 -13.72 -15.30
CA SER A 218 6.62 -13.40 -16.04
C SER A 218 7.12 -11.99 -15.68
N ALA A 219 8.45 -11.79 -15.69
CA ALA A 219 9.07 -10.52 -15.33
C ALA A 219 8.52 -9.34 -16.17
N ARG A 220 8.23 -9.58 -17.45
CA ARG A 220 7.70 -8.54 -18.34
C ARG A 220 6.28 -8.10 -17.95
N SER A 221 5.40 -9.04 -17.62
CA SER A 221 4.04 -8.73 -17.15
C SER A 221 4.09 -7.93 -15.84
N LEU A 222 4.93 -8.39 -14.91
CA LEU A 222 5.12 -7.78 -13.60
C LEU A 222 5.60 -6.33 -13.70
N TRP A 223 6.71 -6.08 -14.41
CA TRP A 223 7.27 -4.74 -14.56
C TRP A 223 6.31 -3.80 -15.32
N SER A 224 5.60 -4.29 -16.34
CA SER A 224 4.68 -3.44 -17.11
C SER A 224 3.53 -2.89 -16.27
N GLY A 225 2.95 -3.71 -15.38
CA GLY A 225 1.90 -3.26 -14.47
C GLY A 225 2.45 -2.49 -13.26
N ALA A 226 3.63 -2.86 -12.76
CA ALA A 226 4.29 -2.15 -11.66
C ALA A 226 4.63 -0.70 -12.03
N LEU A 227 5.20 -0.47 -13.22
CA LEU A 227 5.51 0.89 -13.69
C LEU A 227 4.25 1.73 -13.92
N LEU A 228 3.18 1.11 -14.41
CA LEU A 228 1.88 1.78 -14.59
C LEU A 228 1.28 2.17 -13.23
N GLY A 229 1.31 1.26 -12.25
CA GLY A 229 0.87 1.51 -10.89
C GLY A 229 1.70 2.59 -10.21
N ALA A 230 3.03 2.52 -10.34
CA ALA A 230 3.95 3.51 -9.80
C ALA A 230 3.70 4.91 -10.38
N LEU A 231 3.43 5.00 -11.68
CA LEU A 231 3.07 6.28 -12.31
C LEU A 231 1.76 6.83 -11.74
N GLY A 232 0.76 5.97 -11.52
CA GLY A 232 -0.52 6.36 -10.92
C GLY A 232 -0.37 6.82 -9.47
N LEU A 233 0.46 6.14 -8.67
CA LEU A 233 0.74 6.51 -7.29
C LEU A 233 1.54 7.82 -7.22
N LEU A 234 2.56 7.99 -8.07
CA LEU A 234 3.34 9.21 -8.16
C LEU A 234 2.45 10.41 -8.54
N ALA A 235 1.57 10.24 -9.52
CA ALA A 235 0.60 11.27 -9.90
C ALA A 235 -0.33 11.62 -8.73
N LEU A 236 -0.81 10.62 -7.98
CA LEU A 236 -1.65 10.82 -6.80
C LEU A 236 -0.91 11.57 -5.69
N GLN A 237 0.38 11.30 -5.49
CA GLN A 237 1.22 11.98 -4.49
C GLN A 237 1.43 13.45 -4.84
N GLU A 238 1.74 13.76 -6.11
CA GLU A 238 1.86 15.15 -6.57
C GLU A 238 0.52 15.90 -6.41
N LEU A 239 -0.61 15.27 -6.75
CA LEU A 239 -1.94 15.85 -6.53
C LEU A 239 -2.27 16.05 -5.04
N SER A 240 -1.82 15.13 -4.18
CA SER A 240 -2.03 15.24 -2.74
C SER A 240 -1.32 16.46 -2.15
N SER A 241 -0.13 16.80 -2.64
CA SER A 241 0.60 18.00 -2.21
C SER A 241 -0.19 19.30 -2.45
N LEU A 242 -0.96 19.36 -3.54
CA LEU A 242 -1.82 20.50 -3.88
C LEU A 242 -3.04 20.59 -2.96
N PHE A 243 -3.56 19.45 -2.51
CA PHE A 243 -4.75 19.38 -1.67
C PHE A 243 -4.49 19.89 -0.24
N VAL A 244 -3.31 19.58 0.32
CA VAL A 244 -2.92 19.99 1.67
C VAL A 244 -2.77 21.52 1.78
N GLY A 245 -2.40 22.21 0.69
CA GLY A 245 -2.28 23.67 0.68
C GLY A 245 -3.60 24.44 0.71
N GLY A 246 -4.73 23.82 0.33
CA GLY A 246 -6.03 24.50 0.20
C GLY A 246 -7.01 24.29 1.37
N ALA A 247 -6.76 23.33 2.25
CA ALA A 247 -7.74 22.84 3.24
C ALA A 247 -7.77 23.62 4.58
N THR A 248 -7.07 24.74 4.71
CA THR A 248 -6.77 25.38 6.01
C THR A 248 -7.61 26.63 6.33
N SER A 249 -8.65 26.94 5.57
CA SER A 249 -9.44 28.16 5.78
C SER A 249 -10.41 28.11 6.97
N ASN A 250 -10.64 26.94 7.59
CA ASN A 250 -11.48 26.83 8.80
C ASN A 250 -10.94 25.78 9.80
N PRO A 251 -10.44 26.19 10.98
CA PRO A 251 -9.88 25.29 12.01
C PRO A 251 -10.87 24.22 12.51
N LEU A 252 -12.18 24.49 12.51
CA LEU A 252 -13.20 23.53 12.94
C LEU A 252 -13.41 22.40 11.92
N LEU A 253 -13.15 22.67 10.64
CA LEU A 253 -13.23 21.69 9.56
C LEU A 253 -11.87 21.01 9.30
N ALA A 254 -10.76 21.59 9.77
CA ALA A 254 -9.42 21.10 9.45
C ALA A 254 -9.17 19.65 9.91
N SER A 255 -9.63 19.28 11.11
CA SER A 255 -9.50 17.90 11.63
C SER A 255 -10.38 16.90 10.90
N PHE A 256 -11.58 17.30 10.49
CA PHE A 256 -12.45 16.44 9.68
C PHE A 256 -11.95 16.33 8.23
N ALA A 257 -11.46 17.44 7.66
CA ALA A 257 -10.90 17.50 6.32
C ALA A 257 -9.64 16.66 6.19
N SER A 258 -8.76 16.62 7.21
CA SER A 258 -7.57 15.77 7.20
C SER A 258 -7.93 14.27 7.20
N LEU A 259 -8.94 13.87 7.99
CA LEU A 259 -9.46 12.50 7.97
C LEU A 259 -10.05 12.13 6.62
N LEU A 260 -10.84 13.03 6.02
CA LEU A 260 -11.43 12.80 4.71
C LEU A 260 -10.36 12.77 3.60
N ALA A 261 -9.36 13.65 3.67
CA ALA A 261 -8.23 13.66 2.75
C ALA A 261 -7.43 12.35 2.83
N LEU A 262 -7.16 11.87 4.05
CA LEU A 262 -6.50 10.57 4.27
C LEU A 262 -7.35 9.43 3.70
N LEU A 263 -8.66 9.43 3.94
CA LEU A 263 -9.57 8.42 3.40
C LEU A 263 -9.57 8.41 1.87
N ILE A 264 -9.69 9.58 1.25
CA ILE A 264 -9.66 9.76 -0.20
C ILE A 264 -8.32 9.29 -0.76
N TRP A 265 -7.21 9.71 -0.15
CA TRP A 265 -5.86 9.31 -0.57
C TRP A 265 -5.66 7.80 -0.48
N LEU A 266 -6.06 7.17 0.63
CA LEU A 266 -6.02 5.72 0.80
C LEU A 266 -6.89 5.01 -0.24
N ASN A 267 -8.08 5.54 -0.53
CA ASN A 267 -8.99 4.95 -1.51
C ASN A 267 -8.42 4.99 -2.92
N PHE A 268 -7.99 6.16 -3.38
CA PHE A 268 -7.38 6.27 -4.71
C PHE A 268 -6.09 5.45 -4.81
N SER A 269 -5.27 5.40 -3.75
CA SER A 269 -4.09 4.54 -3.71
C SER A 269 -4.47 3.07 -3.85
N ALA A 270 -5.46 2.59 -3.09
CA ALA A 270 -5.97 1.23 -3.20
C ALA A 270 -6.52 0.92 -4.60
N GLN A 271 -7.26 1.85 -5.21
CA GLN A 271 -7.76 1.71 -6.58
C GLN A 271 -6.61 1.58 -7.59
N VAL A 272 -5.59 2.45 -7.51
CA VAL A 272 -4.42 2.40 -8.38
C VAL A 272 -3.65 1.09 -8.21
N MET A 273 -3.41 0.66 -6.97
CA MET A 273 -2.71 -0.60 -6.68
C MET A 273 -3.46 -1.81 -7.22
N LEU A 274 -4.78 -1.88 -7.00
CA LEU A 274 -5.60 -2.99 -7.47
C LEU A 274 -5.78 -2.97 -8.99
N PHE A 275 -5.87 -1.79 -9.61
CA PHE A 275 -5.86 -1.65 -11.05
C PHE A 275 -4.53 -2.12 -11.65
N ALA A 276 -3.40 -1.77 -11.04
CA ALA A 276 -2.09 -2.25 -11.44
C ALA A 276 -2.00 -3.79 -11.32
N CYS A 277 -2.55 -4.38 -10.25
CA CYS A 277 -2.64 -5.83 -10.11
C CYS A 277 -3.50 -6.45 -11.23
N ALA A 278 -4.66 -5.87 -11.55
CA ALA A 278 -5.48 -6.33 -12.67
C ALA A 278 -4.75 -6.21 -14.01
N TYR A 279 -3.91 -5.19 -14.19
CA TYR A 279 -3.06 -5.05 -15.36
C TYR A 279 -2.02 -6.17 -15.45
N ILE A 280 -1.35 -6.50 -14.34
CA ILE A 280 -0.37 -7.60 -14.29
C ILE A 280 -1.05 -8.93 -14.62
N VAL A 281 -2.23 -9.22 -14.03
CA VAL A 281 -3.02 -10.43 -14.34
C VAL A 281 -3.36 -10.50 -15.83
N THR A 282 -3.88 -9.40 -16.39
CA THR A 282 -4.24 -9.34 -17.81
C THR A 282 -3.02 -9.56 -18.72
N ALA A 283 -1.88 -8.95 -18.38
CA ALA A 283 -0.64 -9.12 -19.13
C ALA A 283 -0.11 -10.56 -19.05
N GLU A 284 -0.26 -11.22 -17.91
CA GLU A 284 0.17 -12.59 -17.71
C GLU A 284 -0.72 -13.59 -18.45
N GLU A 285 -2.04 -13.41 -18.41
CA GLU A 285 -3.01 -14.18 -19.20
C GLU A 285 -2.69 -14.12 -20.69
N GLU A 286 -2.37 -12.93 -21.22
CA GLU A 286 -1.96 -12.78 -22.62
C GLU A 286 -0.64 -13.47 -22.97
N SER A 287 0.29 -13.50 -22.01
CA SER A 287 1.60 -14.11 -22.22
C SER A 287 1.53 -15.63 -22.23
N THR A 288 0.65 -16.20 -21.42
CA THR A 288 0.46 -17.65 -21.25
C THR A 288 -0.47 -18.21 -22.32
N ASP A 289 -1.57 -17.51 -22.64
CA ASP A 289 -2.52 -17.92 -23.66
C ASP A 289 -2.42 -17.04 -24.91
N ARG A 290 -1.31 -17.20 -25.62
CA ARG A 290 -1.04 -16.48 -26.89
C ARG A 290 -2.09 -16.76 -27.97
N VAL A 291 -2.81 -17.89 -27.88
CA VAL A 291 -3.86 -18.25 -28.84
C VAL A 291 -5.13 -17.45 -28.56
N HIS A 292 -5.59 -17.35 -27.32
CA HIS A 292 -6.73 -16.48 -26.96
C HIS A 292 -6.39 -15.00 -27.12
N ALA A 293 -5.13 -14.59 -26.89
CA ALA A 293 -4.69 -13.22 -27.17
C ALA A 293 -4.77 -12.87 -28.67
N ARG A 294 -4.57 -13.86 -29.55
CA ARG A 294 -4.68 -13.70 -31.01
C ARG A 294 -6.14 -13.63 -31.50
N TYR A 295 -7.07 -14.24 -30.76
CA TYR A 295 -8.52 -14.17 -30.99
C TYR A 295 -9.22 -13.35 -29.90
N ALA A 296 -8.64 -12.20 -29.56
CA ALA A 296 -9.22 -11.30 -28.58
C ALA A 296 -10.65 -10.88 -29.00
N ALA A 297 -11.58 -10.90 -28.04
CA ALA A 297 -12.95 -10.49 -28.28
C ALA A 297 -13.03 -9.10 -28.95
N THR A 298 -13.79 -9.01 -30.02
CA THR A 298 -13.99 -7.77 -30.79
C THR A 298 -15.24 -7.02 -30.32
N THR A 299 -16.13 -7.71 -29.60
CA THR A 299 -17.35 -7.15 -29.04
C THR A 299 -17.49 -7.45 -27.54
N PHE A 300 -18.28 -6.64 -26.82
CA PHE A 300 -18.55 -6.88 -25.40
C PHE A 300 -19.27 -8.22 -25.12
N PRO A 301 -20.26 -8.67 -25.93
CA PRO A 301 -20.86 -9.99 -25.75
C PRO A 301 -19.86 -11.14 -25.89
N GLU A 302 -18.97 -11.09 -26.89
CA GLU A 302 -17.90 -12.09 -27.06
C GLU A 302 -16.98 -12.16 -25.84
N ARG A 303 -16.58 -11.00 -25.30
CA ARG A 303 -15.75 -10.93 -24.09
C ARG A 303 -16.44 -11.57 -22.89
N ARG A 304 -17.74 -11.29 -22.71
CA ARG A 304 -18.54 -11.89 -21.63
C ARG A 304 -18.64 -13.41 -21.78
N LEU A 305 -18.80 -13.91 -23.00
CA LEU A 305 -18.81 -15.35 -23.29
C LEU A 305 -17.46 -15.99 -22.96
N GLN A 306 -16.36 -15.46 -23.50
CA GLN A 306 -15.00 -15.97 -23.22
C GLN A 306 -14.71 -16.02 -21.72
N ARG A 307 -15.15 -14.99 -20.98
CA ARG A 307 -15.05 -14.97 -19.52
C ARG A 307 -15.84 -16.07 -18.84
N ALA A 308 -17.10 -16.24 -19.23
CA ALA A 308 -17.95 -17.29 -18.67
C ALA A 308 -17.33 -18.68 -18.91
N GLU A 309 -16.74 -18.91 -20.08
CA GLU A 309 -16.03 -20.16 -20.40
C GLU A 309 -14.79 -20.37 -19.50
N VAL A 310 -14.00 -19.32 -19.27
CA VAL A 310 -12.85 -19.37 -18.35
C VAL A 310 -13.31 -19.66 -16.92
N GLU A 311 -14.36 -19.00 -16.45
CA GLU A 311 -14.92 -19.22 -15.11
C GLU A 311 -15.46 -20.64 -14.94
N VAL A 312 -16.17 -21.17 -15.94
CA VAL A 312 -16.62 -22.57 -15.95
C VAL A 312 -15.43 -23.53 -15.91
N ARG A 313 -14.36 -23.25 -16.66
CA ARG A 313 -13.15 -24.09 -16.65
C ARG A 313 -12.49 -24.09 -15.27
N ILE A 314 -12.35 -22.92 -14.64
CA ILE A 314 -11.78 -22.78 -13.30
C ILE A 314 -12.64 -23.53 -12.27
N ALA A 315 -13.95 -23.28 -12.25
CA ALA A 315 -14.89 -23.94 -11.34
C ALA A 315 -14.91 -25.47 -11.54
N THR A 316 -14.79 -25.94 -12.78
CA THR A 316 -14.71 -27.38 -13.07
C THR A 316 -13.40 -27.99 -12.58
N ALA A 317 -12.29 -27.26 -12.73
CA ALA A 317 -10.98 -27.71 -12.21
C ALA A 317 -10.99 -27.77 -10.69
N GLU A 318 -11.57 -26.77 -10.03
CA GLU A 318 -11.79 -26.74 -8.58
C GLU A 318 -12.64 -27.92 -8.12
N LEU A 319 -13.81 -28.14 -8.73
CA LEU A 319 -14.69 -29.26 -8.39
C LEU A 319 -13.93 -30.60 -8.46
N ARG A 320 -13.11 -30.79 -9.50
CA ARG A 320 -12.27 -32.00 -9.64
C ARG A 320 -11.20 -32.11 -8.56
N ALA A 321 -10.59 -30.99 -8.15
CA ALA A 321 -9.62 -30.97 -7.07
C ALA A 321 -10.27 -31.33 -5.73
N ALA A 322 -11.43 -30.74 -5.43
CA ALA A 322 -12.21 -31.03 -4.23
C ALA A 322 -12.67 -32.50 -4.19
N GLN A 323 -13.15 -33.04 -5.33
CA GLN A 323 -13.52 -34.45 -5.43
C GLN A 323 -12.33 -35.39 -5.15
N LYS A 324 -11.13 -35.04 -5.64
CA LYS A 324 -9.91 -35.83 -5.37
C LYS A 324 -9.52 -35.76 -3.90
N ALA A 325 -9.59 -34.60 -3.27
CA ALA A 325 -9.30 -34.44 -1.85
C ALA A 325 -10.29 -35.24 -0.99
N ALA A 326 -11.60 -35.12 -1.27
CA ALA A 326 -12.63 -35.87 -0.56
C ALA A 326 -12.50 -37.40 -0.72
N ALA A 327 -12.06 -37.87 -1.90
CA ALA A 327 -11.80 -39.28 -2.13
C ALA A 327 -10.57 -39.77 -1.34
N ALA A 328 -9.51 -38.96 -1.25
CA ALA A 328 -8.30 -39.31 -0.49
C ALA A 328 -8.56 -39.43 1.02
N ASP A 329 -9.46 -38.60 1.57
CA ASP A 329 -9.87 -38.66 2.98
C ASP A 329 -10.80 -39.85 3.28
N ALA A 330 -11.48 -40.41 2.26
CA ALA A 330 -12.35 -41.57 2.42
C ALA A 330 -11.58 -42.90 2.45
N ASP A 331 -10.37 -42.93 1.89
CA ASP A 331 -9.47 -44.09 1.83
C ASP A 331 -8.48 -44.16 3.02
N SER A 332 -8.47 -43.14 3.91
CA SER A 332 -7.62 -43.04 5.11
C SER A 332 -8.35 -43.39 6.40
#